data_AF-A0A7W0T1B6-F1
#
_entry.id   AF-A0A7W0T1B6-F1
#
_cell.length_a   1.000
_cell.length_b   1.000
_cell.length_c   1.000
_cell.angle_alpha   90.00
_cell.angle_beta   90.00
_cell.angle_gamma   90.00
#
_symmetry.space_group_name_H-M   'P 1'
#
loop_
_entity.id
_entity.type
_entity.pdbx_description
1 polymer ?
#
loop_
_entity_poly.entity_id
_entity_poly.type
_entity_poly.pdbx_seq_one_letter_code
_entity_poly.pdbx_strand_id
1 'polypeptide(L)'
;MRHLLAAVSGLLMVTGCVGAVGGTDTGGDDGTDEPDAGTTINTMGATIYKRDVHAAMAKCSGGGCHSLDAVSGALGKFYTMDPDAGYAAIERAPTIVGGFTSIAPILTKITAGHQGVTYTPDESTKITNWLSVEATERKGTNPTPTVDPKAMLATWTGCMTLENFRAANMPGAWSTLAANNNQKCLNCHQGGGDGFMVNGNADVFFKVVSEQSGYLLKYFTVDTASEPAKVIINTGAMNNAGTVIVGHPRFNPTTNIGMTALQKFYDSTLAAQTAAGGNCGPAKLID
;
A
#
# COMPACT_ATOMS: atom_id res chain seq x y z
N MET A 1 11.29 13.24 57.47
CA MET A 1 12.58 13.86 57.11
C MET A 1 12.53 14.07 55.59
N ARG A 2 12.12 15.24 55.05
CA ARG A 2 12.95 16.44 54.72
C ARG A 2 14.32 15.99 54.15
N HIS A 3 14.66 16.20 52.88
CA HIS A 3 15.01 17.45 52.15
C HIS A 3 14.73 17.24 50.64
N LEU A 4 14.18 18.12 49.78
CA LEU A 4 14.31 19.55 49.47
C LEU A 4 15.72 19.97 49.00
N LEU A 5 15.89 20.03 47.67
CA LEU A 5 16.85 20.90 46.98
C LEU A 5 16.36 21.20 45.55
N ALA A 6 16.21 22.50 45.29
CA ALA A 6 15.89 23.13 44.02
C ALA A 6 17.16 23.84 43.51
N ALA A 7 17.31 23.99 42.19
CA ALA A 7 17.93 25.16 41.56
C ALA A 7 17.65 25.19 40.04
N VAL A 8 16.93 26.21 39.54
CA VAL A 8 17.40 27.36 38.73
C VAL A 8 17.72 26.97 37.27
N SER A 9 16.80 27.16 36.33
CA SER A 9 16.54 28.39 35.52
C SER A 9 17.65 28.73 34.53
N GLY A 10 17.35 28.56 33.24
CA GLY A 10 18.08 29.12 32.10
C GLY A 10 17.09 29.55 31.02
N LEU A 11 16.83 30.85 30.96
CA LEU A 11 16.00 31.54 29.98
C LEU A 11 16.84 31.75 28.70
N LEU A 12 16.34 31.35 27.53
CA LEU A 12 16.77 31.93 26.26
C LEU A 12 15.54 32.35 25.47
N MET A 13 15.35 33.66 25.35
CA MET A 13 14.44 34.27 24.38
C MET A 13 15.21 34.53 23.09
N VAL A 14 14.65 34.10 21.95
CA VAL A 14 14.83 34.80 20.67
C VAL A 14 13.48 34.86 19.96
N THR A 15 13.20 36.07 19.50
CA THR A 15 11.98 36.64 18.91
C THR A 15 11.83 36.41 17.41
N GLY A 16 10.57 36.47 16.93
CA GLY A 16 10.16 36.85 15.56
C GLY A 16 9.92 35.67 14.61
N CYS A 17 8.79 35.52 13.91
CA CYS A 17 7.96 36.54 13.27
C CYS A 17 6.45 36.42 13.61
N VAL A 18 5.85 37.60 13.74
CA VAL A 18 4.41 37.86 13.82
C VAL A 18 3.88 38.02 12.39
N GLY A 19 2.76 37.39 12.06
CA GLY A 19 2.10 37.53 10.76
C GLY A 19 0.61 37.25 10.85
N ALA A 20 -0.15 38.32 11.12
CA ALA A 20 -1.54 38.59 10.72
C ALA A 20 -2.68 37.64 11.15
N VAL A 21 -3.46 38.16 12.11
CA VAL A 21 -4.88 37.87 12.34
C VAL A 21 -5.75 38.75 11.43
N GLY A 22 -6.74 38.14 10.79
CA GLY A 22 -7.86 38.79 10.09
C GLY A 22 -8.52 37.74 9.15
N GLY A 23 -9.82 37.47 9.15
CA GLY A 23 -10.93 38.07 9.87
C GLY A 23 -12.07 37.06 10.04
N THR A 24 -13.08 37.49 10.79
CA THR A 24 -14.32 36.77 11.04
C THR A 24 -15.23 36.85 9.82
N ASP A 25 -15.39 35.75 9.09
CA ASP A 25 -16.57 35.55 8.24
C ASP A 25 -17.53 34.57 8.94
N THR A 26 -18.67 35.12 9.32
CA THR A 26 -19.83 34.40 9.84
C THR A 26 -20.83 34.17 8.70
N GLY A 27 -20.95 32.92 8.27
CA GLY A 27 -21.97 32.39 7.34
C GLY A 27 -21.35 31.22 6.58
N GLY A 28 -21.77 29.96 6.68
CA GLY A 28 -23.08 29.41 6.96
C GLY A 28 -23.66 28.84 5.68
N ASP A 29 -23.20 27.65 5.26
CA ASP A 29 -23.84 26.65 4.37
C ASP A 29 -22.78 25.56 4.06
N ASP A 30 -22.88 24.34 4.58
CA ASP A 30 -23.67 23.18 4.13
C ASP A 30 -22.96 22.29 3.07
N GLY A 31 -22.68 21.05 3.47
CA GLY A 31 -22.46 19.94 2.53
C GLY A 31 -21.03 19.72 2.01
N THR A 32 -20.47 18.57 2.42
CA THR A 32 -19.37 17.83 1.75
C THR A 32 -17.97 18.43 1.80
N ASP A 33 -17.32 18.30 2.95
CA ASP A 33 -15.85 18.21 3.01
C ASP A 33 -15.41 16.86 2.38
N GLU A 34 -15.40 16.80 1.04
CA GLU A 34 -14.40 15.96 0.37
C GLU A 34 -13.02 16.57 0.67
N PRO A 35 -12.01 15.77 1.05
CA PRO A 35 -10.67 16.30 1.19
C PRO A 35 -10.17 16.79 -0.17
N ASP A 36 -9.88 18.09 -0.25
CA ASP A 36 -9.32 18.79 -1.42
C ASP A 36 -8.33 17.91 -2.19
N ALA A 37 -8.72 17.52 -3.41
CA ALA A 37 -7.82 17.02 -4.43
C ALA A 37 -7.05 18.22 -5.04
N GLY A 38 -6.23 18.90 -4.24
CA GLY A 38 -5.91 20.29 -4.54
C GLY A 38 -4.60 20.84 -3.98
N THR A 39 -3.56 20.02 -3.82
CA THR A 39 -2.20 20.57 -3.72
C THR A 39 -1.28 19.76 -4.61
N THR A 40 -1.01 20.29 -5.80
CA THR A 40 0.12 19.85 -6.62
C THR A 40 1.38 20.06 -5.80
N ILE A 41 1.82 19.02 -5.08
CA ILE A 41 3.14 19.05 -4.46
C ILE A 41 4.11 19.03 -5.64
N ASN A 42 4.73 20.18 -5.90
CA ASN A 42 5.71 20.34 -6.98
C ASN A 42 7.04 19.69 -6.56
N THR A 43 7.01 18.38 -6.31
CA THR A 43 8.19 17.59 -5.99
C THR A 43 8.99 17.33 -7.27
N MET A 44 10.30 17.14 -7.12
CA MET A 44 11.16 16.65 -8.19
C MET A 44 10.72 15.27 -8.65
N GLY A 45 10.21 14.43 -7.76
CA GLY A 45 9.63 13.11 -8.03
C GLY A 45 8.43 13.22 -8.96
N ALA A 46 7.47 14.10 -8.68
CA ALA A 46 6.36 14.43 -9.56
C ALA A 46 6.86 14.95 -10.91
N THR A 47 7.84 15.85 -10.90
CA THR A 47 8.43 16.43 -12.12
C THR A 47 9.07 15.36 -13.00
N ILE A 48 9.90 14.48 -12.42
CA ILE A 48 10.58 13.39 -13.13
C ILE A 48 9.57 12.35 -13.59
N TYR A 49 8.54 12.04 -12.78
CA TYR A 49 7.48 11.13 -13.18
C TYR A 49 6.83 11.60 -14.48
N LYS A 50 6.32 12.85 -14.48
CA LYS A 50 5.61 13.42 -15.63
C LYS A 50 6.48 13.49 -16.87
N ARG A 51 7.77 13.85 -16.70
CA ARG A 51 8.72 14.00 -17.81
C ARG A 51 9.16 12.66 -18.39
N ASP A 52 9.55 11.72 -17.54
CA ASP A 52 10.33 10.56 -17.94
C ASP A 52 9.59 9.22 -17.77
N VAL A 53 8.87 9.05 -16.67
CA VAL A 53 8.26 7.76 -16.31
C VAL A 53 6.90 7.58 -16.96
N HIS A 54 6.08 8.63 -17.00
CA HIS A 54 4.74 8.59 -17.55
C HIS A 54 4.72 8.13 -19.02
N ALA A 55 5.63 8.68 -19.83
CA ALA A 55 5.80 8.27 -21.22
C ALA A 55 6.25 6.81 -21.34
N ALA A 56 7.22 6.37 -20.51
CA ALA A 56 7.64 4.98 -20.47
C ALA A 56 6.49 4.05 -20.07
N MET A 57 5.58 4.49 -19.20
CA MET A 57 4.42 3.73 -18.75
C MET A 57 3.25 3.74 -19.73
N ALA A 58 3.28 4.56 -20.79
CA ALA A 58 2.22 4.58 -21.79
C ALA A 58 1.99 3.20 -22.43
N LYS A 59 3.03 2.36 -22.51
CA LYS A 59 2.93 0.96 -22.96
C LYS A 59 2.07 0.08 -22.04
N CYS A 60 1.96 0.41 -20.75
CA CYS A 60 1.11 -0.29 -19.79
C CYS A 60 -0.38 0.04 -19.99
N SER A 61 -0.69 1.07 -20.77
CA SER A 61 -2.07 1.42 -21.15
C SER A 61 -2.63 0.50 -22.25
N GLY A 62 -1.77 -0.26 -22.94
CA GLY A 62 -2.12 -1.18 -24.01
C GLY A 62 -3.23 -2.15 -23.62
N GLY A 63 -4.28 -2.22 -24.46
CA GLY A 63 -5.45 -3.07 -24.22
C GLY A 63 -6.37 -2.61 -23.09
N GLY A 64 -6.16 -1.42 -22.52
CA GLY A 64 -6.94 -0.91 -21.40
C GLY A 64 -6.64 -1.63 -20.08
N CYS A 65 -5.52 -2.36 -19.97
CA CYS A 65 -5.21 -3.12 -18.77
C CYS A 65 -4.97 -2.21 -17.56
N HIS A 66 -4.03 -1.27 -17.63
CA HIS A 66 -3.69 -0.42 -16.49
C HIS A 66 -4.21 1.02 -16.56
N SER A 67 -5.00 1.33 -17.58
CA SER A 67 -5.66 2.64 -17.72
C SER A 67 -6.76 2.84 -16.68
N LEU A 68 -6.76 3.98 -15.98
CA LEU A 68 -7.75 4.38 -14.96
C LEU A 68 -9.18 4.32 -15.50
N ASP A 69 -9.37 4.72 -16.75
CA ASP A 69 -10.69 4.83 -17.38
C ASP A 69 -11.11 3.54 -18.11
N ALA A 70 -10.24 2.54 -18.16
CA ALA A 70 -10.52 1.34 -18.92
C ALA A 70 -11.32 0.33 -18.12
N VAL A 71 -12.40 -0.16 -18.75
CA VAL A 71 -13.22 -1.27 -18.29
C VAL A 71 -12.49 -2.59 -18.55
N SER A 72 -11.47 -2.88 -17.74
CA SER A 72 -10.80 -4.18 -17.74
C SER A 72 -10.55 -4.65 -16.31
N GLY A 73 -10.58 -5.97 -16.10
CA GLY A 73 -10.32 -6.59 -14.81
C GLY A 73 -8.84 -6.57 -14.38
N ALA A 74 -7.95 -6.05 -15.22
CA ALA A 74 -6.54 -6.01 -14.90
C ALA A 74 -6.28 -5.22 -13.61
N LEU A 75 -5.53 -5.86 -12.72
CA LEU A 75 -5.14 -5.30 -11.44
C LEU A 75 -4.27 -4.06 -11.59
N GLY A 76 -4.47 -3.11 -10.67
CA GLY A 76 -3.62 -1.92 -10.58
C GLY A 76 -3.92 -1.02 -11.76
N LYS A 77 -4.95 -0.20 -11.62
CA LYS A 77 -5.20 0.93 -12.51
C LYS A 77 -4.35 2.08 -11.99
N PHE A 78 -3.38 2.49 -12.77
CA PHE A 78 -2.37 3.47 -12.34
C PHE A 78 -1.90 4.39 -13.47
N TYR A 79 -2.43 4.20 -14.68
CA TYR A 79 -2.06 4.99 -15.84
C TYR A 79 -3.27 5.80 -16.33
N THR A 80 -3.05 7.03 -16.72
CA THR A 80 -4.01 7.83 -17.51
C THR A 80 -3.21 8.76 -18.41
N MET A 81 -3.83 9.32 -19.45
CA MET A 81 -3.14 10.25 -20.36
C MET A 81 -2.71 11.54 -19.66
N ASP A 82 -3.40 11.94 -18.60
CA ASP A 82 -3.02 13.07 -17.76
C ASP A 82 -1.85 12.66 -16.83
N PRO A 83 -0.64 13.21 -17.00
CA PRO A 83 0.50 12.84 -16.19
C PRO A 83 0.37 13.28 -14.72
N ASP A 84 -0.44 14.30 -14.41
CA ASP A 84 -0.74 14.70 -13.04
C ASP A 84 -1.61 13.65 -12.33
N ALA A 85 -2.73 13.27 -12.94
CA ALA A 85 -3.58 12.22 -12.41
C ALA A 85 -2.88 10.84 -12.38
N GLY A 86 -2.02 10.55 -13.36
CA GLY A 86 -1.19 9.33 -13.40
C GLY A 86 -0.22 9.25 -12.22
N TYR A 87 0.39 10.39 -11.86
CA TYR A 87 1.28 10.45 -10.70
C TYR A 87 0.54 10.15 -9.40
N ALA A 88 -0.57 10.84 -9.15
CA ALA A 88 -1.39 10.62 -7.95
C ALA A 88 -1.87 9.16 -7.84
N ALA A 89 -2.17 8.52 -8.98
CA ALA A 89 -2.59 7.12 -9.01
C ALA A 89 -1.44 6.15 -8.72
N ILE A 90 -0.26 6.36 -9.30
CA ILE A 90 0.86 5.42 -9.15
C ILE A 90 1.45 5.43 -7.73
N GLU A 91 1.50 6.60 -7.08
CA GLU A 91 1.97 6.72 -5.70
C GLU A 91 1.10 5.91 -4.71
N ARG A 92 -0.17 5.74 -5.04
CA ARG A 92 -1.16 4.98 -4.26
C ARG A 92 -1.28 3.52 -4.72
N ALA A 93 -0.41 3.06 -5.62
CA ALA A 93 -0.41 1.72 -6.17
C ALA A 93 0.70 0.85 -5.53
N PRO A 94 0.50 0.31 -4.31
CA PRO A 94 1.52 -0.48 -3.61
C PRO A 94 1.88 -1.76 -4.36
N THR A 95 1.00 -2.27 -5.22
CA THR A 95 1.28 -3.43 -6.07
C THR A 95 2.22 -3.15 -7.24
N ILE A 96 2.57 -1.87 -7.47
CA ILE A 96 3.37 -1.38 -8.59
C ILE A 96 4.65 -0.72 -8.09
N VAL A 97 4.53 0.14 -7.09
CA VAL A 97 5.66 0.89 -6.55
C VAL A 97 6.14 0.32 -5.23
N GLY A 98 5.22 -0.17 -4.38
CA GLY A 98 5.49 -0.76 -3.08
C GLY A 98 6.09 0.23 -2.08
N GLY A 99 7.37 0.56 -2.27
CA GLY A 99 8.16 1.46 -1.42
C GLY A 99 9.26 2.23 -2.16
N PHE A 100 9.10 2.47 -3.47
CA PHE A 100 10.04 3.26 -4.29
C PHE A 100 11.48 2.71 -4.31
N THR A 101 11.63 1.41 -4.55
CA THR A 101 12.92 0.72 -4.56
C THR A 101 13.23 0.11 -5.92
N SER A 102 14.49 -0.31 -6.17
CA SER A 102 14.91 -0.96 -7.42
C SER A 102 14.22 -2.30 -7.71
N ILE A 103 13.55 -2.89 -6.70
CA ILE A 103 12.78 -4.12 -6.81
C ILE A 103 11.29 -3.88 -7.02
N ALA A 104 10.86 -2.62 -7.15
CA ALA A 104 9.47 -2.26 -7.36
C ALA A 104 8.87 -3.03 -8.55
N PRO A 105 7.64 -3.58 -8.44
CA PRO A 105 7.01 -4.33 -9.52
C PRO A 105 6.93 -3.60 -10.86
N ILE A 106 6.88 -2.26 -10.86
CA ILE A 106 6.99 -1.44 -12.06
C ILE A 106 8.24 -1.82 -12.88
N LEU A 107 9.37 -2.06 -12.23
CA LEU A 107 10.62 -2.52 -12.86
C LEU A 107 10.64 -4.03 -13.05
N THR A 108 10.42 -4.80 -11.98
CA THR A 108 10.72 -6.25 -11.97
C THR A 108 9.75 -7.05 -12.84
N LYS A 109 8.45 -6.70 -12.87
CA LYS A 109 7.48 -7.41 -13.71
C LYS A 109 7.66 -7.11 -15.20
N ILE A 110 7.94 -5.86 -15.56
CA ILE A 110 8.13 -5.47 -16.97
C ILE A 110 9.45 -5.99 -17.52
N THR A 111 10.51 -6.02 -16.70
CA THR A 111 11.80 -6.63 -17.10
C THR A 111 11.64 -8.10 -17.48
N ALA A 112 10.73 -8.82 -16.81
CA ALA A 112 10.41 -10.22 -17.13
C ALA A 112 9.50 -10.40 -18.37
N GLY A 113 9.11 -9.33 -19.07
CA GLY A 113 8.31 -9.40 -20.30
C GLY A 113 6.80 -9.50 -20.08
N HIS A 114 6.24 -8.82 -19.08
CA HIS A 114 4.81 -8.83 -18.77
C HIS A 114 3.94 -8.54 -20.01
N GLN A 115 3.17 -9.53 -20.46
CA GLN A 115 2.34 -9.45 -21.68
C GLN A 115 3.12 -9.04 -22.94
N GLY A 116 4.39 -9.46 -23.04
CA GLY A 116 5.27 -9.10 -24.15
C GLY A 116 5.78 -7.66 -24.09
N VAL A 117 5.50 -6.94 -23.01
CA VAL A 117 5.97 -5.57 -22.78
C VAL A 117 7.28 -5.61 -22.00
N THR A 118 8.27 -4.86 -22.47
CA THR A 118 9.55 -4.62 -21.78
C THR A 118 9.89 -3.14 -21.77
N TYR A 119 10.78 -2.75 -20.86
CA TYR A 119 11.45 -1.45 -20.93
C TYR A 119 12.72 -1.55 -21.74
N THR A 120 13.02 -0.50 -22.47
CA THR A 120 14.36 -0.23 -22.96
C THR A 120 15.31 0.04 -21.77
N PRO A 121 16.64 -0.04 -21.98
CA PRO A 121 17.60 0.32 -20.96
C PRO A 121 17.40 1.76 -20.44
N ASP A 122 17.16 2.72 -21.34
CA ASP A 122 16.95 4.13 -20.99
C ASP A 122 15.70 4.34 -20.13
N GLU A 123 14.57 3.72 -20.49
CA GLU A 123 13.34 3.76 -19.68
C GLU A 123 13.55 3.12 -18.30
N SER A 124 14.28 2.00 -18.22
CA SER A 124 14.59 1.36 -16.94
C SER A 124 15.44 2.26 -16.04
N THR A 125 16.43 2.94 -16.63
CA THR A 125 17.25 3.95 -15.93
C THR A 125 16.40 5.12 -15.44
N LYS A 126 15.51 5.65 -16.28
CA LYS A 126 14.59 6.74 -15.92
C LYS A 126 13.67 6.38 -14.77
N ILE A 127 13.06 5.18 -14.82
CA ILE A 127 12.19 4.69 -13.75
C ILE A 127 12.98 4.47 -12.46
N THR A 128 14.18 3.89 -12.55
CA THR A 128 15.08 3.73 -11.39
C THR A 128 15.46 5.08 -10.77
N ASN A 129 15.78 6.07 -11.60
CA ASN A 129 16.09 7.42 -11.15
C ASN A 129 14.88 8.07 -10.45
N TRP A 130 13.69 7.96 -11.03
CA TRP A 130 12.46 8.43 -10.41
C TRP A 130 12.21 7.78 -9.05
N LEU A 131 12.30 6.44 -8.96
CA LEU A 131 12.14 5.71 -7.70
C LEU A 131 13.17 6.18 -6.66
N SER A 132 14.42 6.44 -7.06
CA SER A 132 15.44 6.98 -6.17
C SER A 132 15.14 8.41 -5.69
N VAL A 133 14.62 9.27 -6.58
CA VAL A 133 14.24 10.65 -6.22
C VAL A 133 13.03 10.66 -5.31
N GLU A 134 11.98 9.90 -5.63
CA GLU A 134 10.82 9.70 -4.77
C GLU A 134 11.23 9.19 -3.40
N ALA A 135 12.06 8.14 -3.36
CA ALA A 135 12.61 7.64 -2.12
C ALA A 135 13.37 8.74 -1.38
N THR A 136 14.05 9.66 -2.07
CA THR A 136 14.80 10.75 -1.45
C THR A 136 13.92 11.88 -0.93
N GLU A 137 12.92 12.30 -1.69
CA GLU A 137 12.03 13.38 -1.27
C GLU A 137 11.09 12.94 -0.16
N ARG A 138 10.68 11.67 -0.18
CA ARG A 138 9.95 11.07 0.92
C ARG A 138 10.81 10.93 2.18
N LYS A 139 12.16 10.98 2.05
CA LYS A 139 13.09 11.16 3.19
C LYS A 139 13.14 12.60 3.72
N GLY A 140 12.72 13.58 2.91
CA GLY A 140 12.86 15.01 3.15
C GLY A 140 11.92 15.60 4.20
N THR A 141 10.94 14.82 4.67
CA THR A 141 10.03 15.20 5.78
C THR A 141 10.00 14.19 6.92
N ASN A 142 10.68 13.05 6.78
CA ASN A 142 10.97 12.07 7.83
C ASN A 142 12.11 11.18 7.29
N PRO A 143 13.12 10.82 8.10
CA PRO A 143 14.30 10.09 7.61
C PRO A 143 13.92 8.83 6.83
N THR A 144 14.82 8.39 5.94
CA THR A 144 14.69 7.07 5.29
C THR A 144 14.37 6.07 6.37
N PRO A 145 13.27 5.30 6.26
CA PRO A 145 13.19 4.08 7.02
C PRO A 145 14.42 3.28 6.59
N THR A 146 15.34 3.02 7.50
CA THR A 146 16.51 2.14 7.32
C THR A 146 16.11 0.70 6.98
N VAL A 147 14.84 0.47 6.66
CA VAL A 147 14.12 -0.78 6.65
C VAL A 147 13.64 -1.04 5.23
N ASP A 148 14.14 -2.12 4.62
CA ASP A 148 13.70 -2.60 3.31
C ASP A 148 12.28 -3.21 3.45
N PRO A 149 11.24 -2.63 2.81
CA PRO A 149 9.88 -3.16 2.90
C PRO A 149 9.76 -4.62 2.46
N LYS A 150 10.54 -5.06 1.46
CA LYS A 150 10.53 -6.46 1.03
C LYS A 150 11.11 -7.36 2.11
N ALA A 151 12.24 -6.97 2.71
CA ALA A 151 12.80 -7.69 3.85
C ALA A 151 11.82 -7.74 5.03
N MET A 152 11.11 -6.64 5.34
CA MET A 152 10.09 -6.62 6.39
C MET A 152 8.94 -7.59 6.12
N LEU A 153 8.42 -7.60 4.89
CA LEU A 153 7.38 -8.54 4.48
C LEU A 153 7.90 -9.98 4.48
N ALA A 154 9.14 -10.22 4.06
CA ALA A 154 9.77 -11.53 4.12
C ALA A 154 9.85 -12.03 5.57
N THR A 155 10.34 -11.22 6.51
CA THR A 155 10.35 -11.52 7.95
C THR A 155 8.93 -11.76 8.47
N TRP A 156 7.96 -10.92 8.08
CA TRP A 156 6.56 -11.06 8.47
C TRP A 156 5.97 -12.41 8.04
N THR A 157 6.23 -12.85 6.81
CA THR A 157 5.80 -14.18 6.36
C THR A 157 6.46 -15.32 7.13
N GLY A 158 7.66 -15.11 7.66
CA GLY A 158 8.30 -16.03 8.61
C GLY A 158 7.50 -16.20 9.90
N CYS A 159 6.84 -15.14 10.38
CA CYS A 159 6.01 -15.12 11.59
C CYS A 159 4.60 -15.69 11.38
N MET A 160 4.12 -15.67 10.13
CA MET A 160 2.83 -16.25 9.77
C MET A 160 2.84 -17.78 9.96
N THR A 161 1.77 -18.33 10.54
CA THR A 161 1.58 -19.79 10.64
C THR A 161 0.20 -20.18 10.09
N LEU A 162 0.12 -21.38 9.52
CA LEU A 162 -1.14 -21.94 9.04
C LEU A 162 -2.14 -22.13 10.20
N GLU A 163 -1.64 -22.46 11.39
CA GLU A 163 -2.43 -22.57 12.61
C GLU A 163 -3.13 -21.25 12.95
N ASN A 164 -2.37 -20.15 13.04
CA ASN A 164 -2.94 -18.83 13.31
C ASN A 164 -3.90 -18.39 12.20
N PHE A 165 -3.60 -18.72 10.94
CA PHE A 165 -4.47 -18.43 9.81
C PHE A 165 -5.83 -19.14 9.90
N ARG A 166 -5.82 -20.43 10.30
CA ARG A 166 -7.03 -21.22 10.57
C ARG A 166 -7.77 -20.70 11.79
N ALA A 167 -7.07 -20.41 12.88
CA ALA A 167 -7.66 -19.90 14.12
C ALA A 167 -8.34 -18.53 13.94
N ALA A 168 -7.77 -17.69 13.07
CA ALA A 168 -8.37 -16.43 12.67
C ALA A 168 -9.62 -16.59 11.77
N ASN A 169 -9.93 -17.82 11.32
CA ASN A 169 -10.99 -18.14 10.36
C ASN A 169 -10.82 -17.43 9.01
N MET A 170 -9.59 -17.20 8.56
CA MET A 170 -9.34 -16.57 7.25
C MET A 170 -10.02 -17.30 6.07
N PRO A 171 -9.94 -18.64 5.95
CA PRO A 171 -10.58 -19.36 4.85
C PRO A 171 -12.10 -19.25 4.90
N GLY A 172 -12.71 -19.49 6.06
CA GLY A 172 -14.17 -19.47 6.21
C GLY A 172 -14.74 -18.07 6.04
N ALA A 173 -14.12 -17.05 6.65
CA ALA A 173 -14.61 -15.69 6.59
C ALA A 173 -14.55 -15.09 5.18
N TRP A 174 -13.41 -15.19 4.50
CA TRP A 174 -13.27 -14.64 3.15
C TRP A 174 -14.04 -15.45 2.10
N SER A 175 -14.10 -16.78 2.23
CA SER A 175 -14.81 -17.60 1.24
C SER A 175 -16.33 -17.47 1.32
N THR A 176 -16.87 -17.04 2.46
CA THR A 176 -18.31 -16.85 2.67
C THR A 176 -18.74 -15.39 2.64
N LEU A 177 -17.78 -14.44 2.60
CA LEU A 177 -18.08 -13.02 2.47
C LEU A 177 -18.85 -12.77 1.17
N ALA A 178 -20.09 -12.32 1.32
CA ALA A 178 -20.96 -11.95 0.22
C ALA A 178 -20.77 -10.48 -0.14
N ALA A 179 -20.74 -10.20 -1.44
CA ALA A 179 -20.90 -8.87 -1.97
C ALA A 179 -22.39 -8.49 -2.06
N ASN A 180 -22.68 -7.24 -2.43
CA ASN A 180 -24.01 -6.66 -2.54
C ASN A 180 -24.91 -7.34 -3.58
N ASN A 181 -24.33 -8.11 -4.51
CA ASN A 181 -25.05 -8.91 -5.50
C ASN A 181 -25.21 -10.38 -5.10
N ASN A 182 -24.96 -10.73 -3.83
CA ASN A 182 -25.00 -12.08 -3.26
C ASN A 182 -23.96 -13.08 -3.82
N GLN A 183 -23.04 -12.65 -4.69
CA GLN A 183 -21.88 -13.47 -5.03
C GLN A 183 -20.88 -13.46 -3.87
N LYS A 184 -20.16 -14.56 -3.70
CA LYS A 184 -19.10 -14.69 -2.70
C LYS A 184 -17.76 -14.35 -3.33
N CYS A 185 -16.83 -13.78 -2.55
CA CYS A 185 -15.47 -13.54 -3.01
C CYS A 185 -14.81 -14.83 -3.57
N LEU A 186 -15.11 -15.98 -2.96
CA LEU A 186 -14.66 -17.30 -3.44
C LEU A 186 -15.01 -17.55 -4.91
N ASN A 187 -16.18 -17.10 -5.40
CA ASN A 187 -16.64 -17.42 -6.75
C ASN A 187 -15.67 -16.94 -7.85
N CYS A 188 -14.93 -15.85 -7.59
CA CYS A 188 -13.97 -15.28 -8.55
C CYS A 188 -12.51 -15.45 -8.11
N HIS A 189 -12.25 -15.51 -6.79
CA HIS A 189 -10.90 -15.44 -6.23
C HIS A 189 -10.36 -16.80 -5.73
N GLN A 190 -11.10 -17.91 -5.92
CA GLN A 190 -10.64 -19.25 -5.53
C GLN A 190 -9.29 -19.67 -6.11
N GLY A 191 -9.03 -19.26 -7.36
CA GLY A 191 -7.79 -19.54 -8.08
C GLY A 191 -6.78 -18.40 -8.04
N GLY A 192 -7.00 -17.36 -7.23
CA GLY A 192 -6.14 -16.17 -7.24
C GLY A 192 -6.50 -15.16 -8.34
N GLY A 193 -7.75 -15.17 -8.82
CA GLY A 193 -8.24 -14.21 -9.81
C GLY A 193 -7.92 -12.77 -9.41
N ASP A 194 -7.45 -11.98 -10.36
CA ASP A 194 -6.99 -10.60 -10.15
C ASP A 194 -6.02 -10.50 -8.97
N GLY A 195 -5.03 -11.41 -8.91
CA GLY A 195 -3.97 -11.39 -7.90
C GLY A 195 -4.46 -11.32 -6.45
N PHE A 196 -5.70 -11.75 -6.21
CA PHE A 196 -6.34 -11.82 -4.91
C PHE A 196 -6.80 -13.25 -4.70
N MET A 197 -6.26 -13.89 -3.68
CA MET A 197 -6.56 -15.28 -3.36
C MET A 197 -7.62 -15.30 -2.26
N VAL A 198 -8.70 -16.04 -2.46
CA VAL A 198 -9.66 -16.40 -1.42
C VAL A 198 -10.01 -17.86 -1.62
N ASN A 199 -9.64 -18.74 -0.69
CA ASN A 199 -9.92 -20.17 -0.84
C ASN A 199 -10.49 -20.75 0.45
N GLY A 200 -11.51 -21.62 0.34
CA GLY A 200 -12.06 -22.33 1.49
C GLY A 200 -11.09 -23.37 2.08
N ASN A 201 -10.11 -23.82 1.29
CA ASN A 201 -9.01 -24.65 1.76
C ASN A 201 -7.90 -23.76 2.37
N ALA A 202 -7.69 -23.91 3.67
CA ALA A 202 -6.72 -23.13 4.43
C ALA A 202 -5.29 -23.29 3.93
N ASP A 203 -4.88 -24.50 3.56
CA ASP A 203 -3.52 -24.82 3.14
C ASP A 203 -3.20 -24.12 1.82
N VAL A 204 -4.11 -24.19 0.84
CA VAL A 204 -3.95 -23.52 -0.46
C VAL A 204 -3.92 -22.00 -0.27
N PHE A 205 -4.86 -21.46 0.50
CA PHE A 205 -4.97 -20.02 0.72
C PHE A 205 -3.71 -19.48 1.43
N PHE A 206 -3.33 -20.11 2.53
CA PHE A 206 -2.17 -19.71 3.31
C PHE A 206 -0.88 -19.81 2.50
N LYS A 207 -0.69 -20.91 1.75
CA LYS A 207 0.50 -21.10 0.91
C LYS A 207 0.66 -19.94 -0.07
N VAL A 208 -0.38 -19.60 -0.83
CA VAL A 208 -0.30 -18.53 -1.82
C VAL A 208 -0.08 -17.16 -1.19
N VAL A 209 -0.82 -16.83 -0.12
CA VAL A 209 -0.66 -15.52 0.56
C VAL A 209 0.69 -15.40 1.24
N SER A 210 1.24 -16.48 1.80
CA SER A 210 2.52 -16.43 2.52
C SER A 210 3.76 -16.56 1.63
N GLU A 211 3.64 -17.14 0.43
CA GLU A 211 4.77 -17.37 -0.46
C GLU A 211 4.86 -16.34 -1.61
N GLN A 212 3.75 -15.73 -2.03
CA GLN A 212 3.72 -14.86 -3.20
C GLN A 212 3.40 -13.41 -2.82
N SER A 213 4.40 -12.54 -2.95
CA SER A 213 4.33 -11.14 -2.55
C SER A 213 3.18 -10.39 -3.20
N GLY A 214 2.84 -10.70 -4.46
CA GLY A 214 1.72 -10.10 -5.17
C GLY A 214 0.36 -10.32 -4.48
N TYR A 215 0.17 -11.48 -3.86
CA TYR A 215 -1.04 -11.82 -3.10
C TYR A 215 -0.95 -11.32 -1.66
N LEU A 216 0.21 -11.43 -1.02
CA LEU A 216 0.46 -10.89 0.32
C LEU A 216 0.12 -9.40 0.38
N LEU A 217 0.55 -8.65 -0.64
CA LEU A 217 0.35 -7.21 -0.74
C LEU A 217 -1.11 -6.78 -0.84
N LYS A 218 -2.05 -7.69 -1.12
CA LYS A 218 -3.49 -7.39 -1.03
C LYS A 218 -3.97 -7.30 0.41
N TYR A 219 -3.36 -8.09 1.30
CA TYR A 219 -3.75 -8.20 2.70
C TYR A 219 -2.91 -7.29 3.61
N PHE A 220 -1.63 -7.17 3.32
CA PHE A 220 -0.67 -6.43 4.15
C PHE A 220 0.16 -5.46 3.32
N THR A 221 0.64 -4.40 3.96
CA THR A 221 1.60 -3.45 3.39
C THR A 221 2.56 -2.99 4.48
N VAL A 222 3.62 -2.28 4.10
CA VAL A 222 4.53 -1.66 5.07
C VAL A 222 4.15 -0.19 5.22
N ASP A 223 3.93 0.23 6.45
CA ASP A 223 3.86 1.63 6.83
C ASP A 223 5.27 2.11 7.16
N THR A 224 5.86 2.83 6.19
CA THR A 224 7.16 3.47 6.29
C THR A 224 7.10 4.89 6.86
N ALA A 225 5.89 5.45 7.07
CA ALA A 225 5.74 6.77 7.67
C ALA A 225 5.77 6.72 9.20
N SER A 226 5.46 5.56 9.79
CA SER A 226 5.65 5.29 11.22
C SER A 226 7.12 5.07 11.58
N GLU A 227 7.53 5.49 12.78
CA GLU A 227 8.83 5.17 13.38
C GLU A 227 8.64 4.41 14.72
N PRO A 228 9.06 3.13 14.80
CA PRO A 228 9.67 2.35 13.73
C PRO A 228 8.66 1.98 12.64
N ALA A 229 9.16 1.77 11.42
CA ALA A 229 8.35 1.23 10.32
C ALA A 229 7.74 -0.12 10.72
N LYS A 230 6.54 -0.42 10.23
CA LYS A 230 5.80 -1.62 10.63
C LYS A 230 4.97 -2.20 9.49
N VAL A 231 4.72 -3.50 9.53
CA VAL A 231 3.71 -4.13 8.66
C VAL A 231 2.32 -3.78 9.20
N ILE A 232 1.41 -3.42 8.33
CA ILE A 232 0.00 -3.09 8.63
C ILE A 232 -0.93 -3.82 7.66
N ILE A 233 -2.22 -3.89 8.00
CA ILE A 233 -3.26 -4.35 7.06
C ILE A 233 -3.38 -3.34 5.90
N ASN A 234 -3.45 -3.83 4.67
CA ASN A 234 -3.62 -3.00 3.49
C ASN A 234 -5.09 -2.59 3.29
N THR A 235 -5.58 -1.69 4.14
CA THR A 235 -6.95 -1.14 4.05
C THR A 235 -7.19 -0.38 2.74
N GLY A 236 -6.16 0.21 2.14
CA GLY A 236 -6.24 0.85 0.84
C GLY A 236 -6.62 -0.11 -0.29
N ALA A 237 -5.99 -1.30 -0.34
CA ALA A 237 -6.35 -2.34 -1.30
C ALA A 237 -7.79 -2.83 -1.11
N MET A 238 -8.22 -3.01 0.14
CA MET A 238 -9.58 -3.45 0.47
C MET A 238 -10.62 -2.39 0.11
N ASN A 239 -10.35 -1.12 0.39
CA ASN A 239 -11.23 -0.01 0.01
C ASN A 239 -11.40 0.09 -1.50
N ASN A 240 -10.29 0.00 -2.25
CA ASN A 240 -10.32 0.02 -3.71
C ASN A 240 -11.20 -1.10 -4.27
N ALA A 241 -10.99 -2.34 -3.81
CA ALA A 241 -11.80 -3.49 -4.24
C ALA A 241 -13.28 -3.34 -3.85
N GLY A 242 -13.56 -2.86 -2.64
CA GLY A 242 -14.92 -2.75 -2.12
C GLY A 242 -15.75 -1.62 -2.74
N THR A 243 -15.10 -0.54 -3.21
CA THR A 243 -15.80 0.72 -3.54
C THR A 243 -15.46 1.33 -4.90
N VAL A 244 -14.27 1.06 -5.45
CA VAL A 244 -13.77 1.77 -6.64
C VAL A 244 -13.89 0.93 -7.90
N ILE A 245 -13.32 -0.30 -7.93
CA ILE A 245 -13.17 -1.11 -9.15
C ILE A 245 -14.51 -1.25 -9.91
N VAL A 246 -14.56 -0.76 -11.15
CA VAL A 246 -15.74 -0.84 -12.02
C VAL A 246 -16.00 -2.31 -12.37
N GLY A 247 -17.25 -2.75 -12.24
CA GLY A 247 -17.65 -4.14 -12.53
C GLY A 247 -17.36 -5.14 -11.41
N HIS A 248 -16.60 -4.76 -10.36
CA HIS A 248 -16.44 -5.60 -9.17
C HIS A 248 -17.62 -5.42 -8.21
N PRO A 249 -18.28 -6.51 -7.77
CA PRO A 249 -19.36 -6.44 -6.78
C PRO A 249 -18.93 -5.71 -5.51
N ARG A 250 -19.79 -4.82 -4.99
CA ARG A 250 -19.43 -3.98 -3.84
C ARG A 250 -19.55 -4.78 -2.55
N PHE A 251 -18.66 -4.54 -1.60
CA PHE A 251 -18.75 -5.05 -0.24
C PHE A 251 -18.28 -3.97 0.73
N ASN A 252 -18.68 -4.05 2.00
CA ASN A 252 -18.19 -3.12 3.01
C ASN A 252 -16.70 -3.40 3.27
N PRO A 253 -15.76 -2.50 2.94
CA PRO A 253 -14.33 -2.80 3.04
C PRO A 253 -13.73 -2.58 4.43
N THR A 254 -14.50 -2.06 5.38
CA THR A 254 -14.01 -1.69 6.73
C THR A 254 -14.53 -2.66 7.80
N THR A 255 -15.83 -2.92 7.80
CA THR A 255 -16.49 -3.75 8.82
C THR A 255 -17.22 -4.93 8.17
N ASN A 256 -16.51 -6.05 8.04
CA ASN A 256 -17.06 -7.31 7.57
C ASN A 256 -16.35 -8.52 8.23
N ILE A 257 -16.87 -9.72 8.00
CA ILE A 257 -16.32 -10.96 8.59
C ILE A 257 -14.88 -11.26 8.14
N GLY A 258 -14.55 -10.97 6.87
CA GLY A 258 -13.21 -11.13 6.30
C GLY A 258 -12.20 -10.15 6.91
N MET A 259 -12.58 -8.87 7.09
CA MET A 259 -11.74 -7.88 7.79
C MET A 259 -11.55 -8.23 9.26
N THR A 260 -12.59 -8.76 9.92
CA THR A 260 -12.49 -9.27 11.30
C THR A 260 -11.50 -10.44 11.39
N ALA A 261 -11.54 -11.38 10.44
CA ALA A 261 -10.59 -12.48 10.35
C ALA A 261 -9.16 -12.00 10.05
N LEU A 262 -9.02 -11.04 9.12
CA LEU A 262 -7.74 -10.44 8.75
C LEU A 262 -7.09 -9.73 9.94
N GLN A 263 -7.88 -8.99 10.73
CA GLN A 263 -7.40 -8.38 11.96
C GLN A 263 -6.89 -9.42 12.97
N LYS A 264 -7.67 -10.48 13.24
CA LYS A 264 -7.23 -11.56 14.13
C LYS A 264 -5.94 -12.23 13.66
N PHE A 265 -5.80 -12.43 12.35
CA PHE A 265 -4.60 -13.01 11.78
C PHE A 265 -3.41 -12.05 11.85
N TYR A 266 -3.63 -10.76 11.62
CA TYR A 266 -2.62 -9.72 11.83
C TYR A 266 -2.13 -9.70 13.29
N ASP A 267 -3.05 -9.63 14.25
CA ASP A 267 -2.74 -9.55 15.67
C ASP A 267 -1.93 -10.76 16.14
N SER A 268 -2.32 -11.97 15.74
CA SER A 268 -1.59 -13.20 16.07
C SER A 268 -0.20 -13.28 15.41
N THR A 269 -0.06 -12.76 14.19
CA THR A 269 1.25 -12.68 13.51
C THR A 269 2.16 -11.64 14.17
N LEU A 270 1.62 -10.48 14.53
CA LEU A 270 2.36 -9.43 15.26
C LEU A 270 2.79 -9.91 16.65
N ALA A 271 1.93 -10.64 17.35
CA ALA A 271 2.27 -11.25 18.63
C ALA A 271 3.43 -12.26 18.48
N ALA A 272 3.40 -13.11 17.45
CA ALA A 272 4.49 -14.03 17.15
C ALA A 272 5.80 -13.30 16.82
N GLN A 273 5.73 -12.23 16.03
CA GLN A 273 6.88 -11.39 15.71
C GLN A 273 7.50 -10.76 16.97
N THR A 274 6.64 -10.23 17.86
CA THR A 274 7.06 -9.60 19.12
C THR A 274 7.70 -10.61 20.05
N ALA A 275 7.07 -11.77 20.24
CA ALA A 275 7.59 -12.85 21.09
C ALA A 275 8.94 -13.39 20.61
N ALA A 276 9.16 -13.42 19.29
CA ALA A 276 10.42 -13.85 18.69
C ALA A 276 11.50 -12.75 18.64
N GLY A 277 11.20 -11.52 19.07
CA GLY A 277 12.11 -10.38 18.91
C GLY A 277 12.47 -10.10 17.44
N GLY A 278 11.54 -10.38 16.52
CA GLY A 278 11.77 -10.30 15.07
C GLY A 278 12.42 -11.54 14.43
N ASN A 279 12.91 -12.51 15.22
CA ASN A 279 13.53 -13.73 14.72
C ASN A 279 12.51 -14.86 14.54
N CYS A 280 11.54 -14.65 13.67
CA CYS A 280 10.59 -15.68 13.28
C CYS A 280 11.26 -16.81 12.48
N GLY A 281 10.48 -17.81 12.08
CA GLY A 281 10.94 -18.84 11.15
C GLY A 281 11.44 -18.26 9.82
N PRO A 282 12.04 -19.09 8.94
CA PRO A 282 12.52 -18.62 7.64
C PRO A 282 11.41 -17.91 6.86
N ALA A 283 11.79 -16.88 6.10
CA ALA A 283 10.89 -16.19 5.19
C ALA A 283 10.23 -17.21 4.25
N LYS A 284 8.92 -17.03 4.03
CA LYS A 284 8.15 -17.91 3.13
C LYS A 284 8.03 -17.32 1.73
N LEU A 285 8.18 -15.99 1.58
CA LEU A 285 8.19 -15.34 0.26
C LEU A 285 9.25 -15.96 -0.65
N ILE A 286 8.84 -16.30 -1.88
CA ILE A 286 9.70 -16.90 -2.91
C ILE A 286 9.94 -15.98 -4.12
N ASP A 287 9.32 -14.79 -4.14
CA ASP A 287 9.40 -13.81 -5.24
C ASP A 287 9.86 -12.41 -4.79
#